data_AF-A0A5E6N955-F1
#
_entry.id   AF-A0A5E6N955-F1
#
_cell.length_a   1.000
_cell.length_b   1.000
_cell.length_c   1.000
_cell.angle_alpha   90.00
_cell.angle_beta   90.00
_cell.angle_gamma   90.00
#
_symmetry.space_group_name_H-M   'P 1'
#
loop_
_entity.id
_entity.type
_entity.pdbx_description
1 polymer ?
#
loop_
_entity_poly.entity_id
_entity_poly.type
_entity_poly.pdbx_seq_one_letter_code
_entity_poly.pdbx_strand_id
1 'polypeptide(L)'
;MTITISAIAIGIGVDDAIHYIHRFKAEFAKDHDYLATMYRSHNSTGLAMFYTSITVTLGFLVLTLSNFIPSIYFGAFTAIAMLSALLANLTFAKIDFNL
;
A
#
# COMPACT_ATOMS: atom_id res chain seq x y z
N MET A 1 -21.44 -4.53 -2.58
CA MET A 1 -20.33 -4.11 -1.69
C MET A 1 -18.98 -4.71 -2.12
N THR A 2 -18.92 -5.97 -2.57
CA THR A 2 -17.67 -6.62 -3.05
C THR A 2 -16.97 -5.83 -4.16
N ILE A 3 -17.69 -5.42 -5.21
CA ILE A 3 -17.14 -4.60 -6.30
C ILE A 3 -16.50 -3.31 -5.77
N THR A 4 -17.15 -2.65 -4.80
CA THR A 4 -16.65 -1.42 -4.18
C THR A 4 -15.37 -1.66 -3.39
N ILE A 5 -15.34 -2.73 -2.58
CA ILE A 5 -14.14 -3.11 -1.80
C ILE A 5 -12.99 -3.42 -2.75
N SER A 6 -13.23 -4.19 -3.82
CA SER A 6 -12.22 -4.50 -4.84
C SER A 6 -11.71 -3.24 -5.54
N ALA A 7 -12.60 -2.31 -5.92
CA ALA A 7 -12.20 -1.06 -6.58
C ALA A 7 -11.32 -0.18 -5.67
N ILE A 8 -11.66 -0.06 -4.39
CA ILE A 8 -10.86 0.68 -3.41
C ILE A 8 -9.50 0.02 -3.22
N ALA A 9 -9.47 -1.30 -3.01
CA ALA A 9 -8.23 -2.04 -2.78
C ALA A 9 -7.27 -1.95 -3.98
N ILE A 10 -7.79 -2.07 -5.21
CA ILE A 10 -6.99 -1.91 -6.43
C ILE A 10 -6.51 -0.48 -6.57
N GLY A 11 -7.38 0.51 -6.37
CA GLY A 11 -7.03 1.92 -6.51
C GLY A 11 -5.88 2.32 -5.58
N ILE A 12 -5.95 1.94 -4.30
CA ILE A 12 -4.92 2.27 -3.32
C ILE A 12 -3.64 1.44 -3.55
N GLY A 13 -3.79 0.14 -3.84
CA GLY A 13 -2.64 -0.72 -4.10
C GLY A 13 -1.82 -0.27 -5.32
N VAL A 14 -2.48 0.19 -6.39
CA VAL A 14 -1.83 0.73 -7.59
C VAL A 14 -1.21 2.11 -7.32
N ASP A 15 -1.86 2.97 -6.55
CA ASP A 15 -1.31 4.29 -6.15
C ASP A 15 0.04 4.15 -5.42
N ASP A 16 0.09 3.26 -4.43
CA ASP A 16 1.30 2.90 -3.69
C ASP A 16 2.45 2.44 -4.61
N ALA A 17 2.14 1.56 -5.57
CA ALA A 17 3.12 1.06 -6.54
C ALA A 17 3.64 2.17 -7.46
N ILE A 18 2.76 3.05 -7.95
CA ILE A 18 3.14 4.20 -8.77
C ILE A 18 4.06 5.14 -7.99
N HIS A 19 3.71 5.44 -6.74
CA HIS A 19 4.51 6.29 -5.87
C HIS A 19 5.92 5.72 -5.65
N TYR A 20 6.02 4.41 -5.43
CA TYR A 20 7.30 3.72 -5.27
C TYR A 20 8.14 3.76 -6.55
N ILE A 21 7.56 3.40 -7.71
CA ILE A 21 8.26 3.40 -9.00
C ILE A 21 8.73 4.81 -9.37
N HIS A 22 7.90 5.83 -9.13
CA HIS A 22 8.27 7.21 -9.41
C HIS A 22 9.48 7.64 -8.58
N ARG A 23 9.50 7.30 -7.28
CA ARG A 23 10.66 7.59 -6.42
C ARG A 23 11.89 6.82 -6.87
N PHE A 24 11.73 5.54 -7.18
CA PHE A 24 12.82 4.70 -7.66
C PHE A 24 13.48 5.27 -8.91
N LYS A 25 12.69 5.67 -9.91
CA LYS A 25 13.23 6.28 -11.14
C LYS A 25 13.96 7.60 -10.87
N ALA A 26 13.44 8.42 -9.94
CA ALA A 26 14.07 9.68 -9.58
C ALA A 26 15.40 9.50 -8.82
N GLU A 27 15.49 8.50 -7.94
CA GLU A 27 16.74 8.17 -7.23
C GLU A 27 17.73 7.46 -8.16
N PHE A 28 17.27 6.56 -9.05
CA PHE A 28 18.13 5.85 -10.01
C PHE A 28 18.85 6.79 -10.96
N ALA A 29 18.19 7.88 -11.36
CA ALA A 29 18.78 8.88 -12.25
C ALA A 29 19.98 9.64 -11.66
N LYS A 30 20.22 9.56 -10.34
CA LYS A 30 21.30 10.31 -9.68
C LYS A 30 22.66 9.64 -9.83
N ASP A 31 22.70 8.33 -9.63
CA ASP A 31 23.94 7.56 -9.47
C ASP A 31 23.89 6.20 -10.17
N HIS A 32 22.76 5.81 -10.77
CA HIS A 32 22.59 4.61 -11.61
C HIS A 32 22.96 3.29 -10.90
N ASP A 33 23.08 3.31 -9.57
CA ASP A 33 23.26 2.13 -8.74
C ASP A 33 21.88 1.61 -8.32
N TYR A 34 21.53 0.44 -8.85
CA TYR A 34 20.23 -0.18 -8.66
C TYR A 34 19.98 -0.57 -7.19
N LEU A 35 20.96 -1.20 -6.53
CA LEU A 35 20.83 -1.66 -5.15
C LEU A 35 20.76 -0.47 -4.19
N ALA A 36 21.65 0.51 -4.34
CA ALA A 36 21.64 1.71 -3.50
C ALA A 36 20.34 2.52 -3.67
N THR A 37 19.81 2.57 -4.90
CA THR A 37 18.51 3.20 -5.19
C THR A 37 17.35 2.47 -4.56
N MET A 38 17.35 1.13 -4.59
CA MET A 38 16.34 0.31 -3.94
C MET A 38 16.28 0.62 -2.44
N TYR A 39 17.42 0.58 -1.74
CA TYR A 39 17.45 0.86 -0.30
C TYR A 39 16.98 2.28 0.05
N ARG A 40 17.36 3.30 -0.72
CA ARG A 40 16.93 4.69 -0.48
C ARG A 40 15.44 4.90 -0.74
N SER A 41 14.93 4.29 -1.82
CA SER A 41 13.51 4.35 -2.16
C SER A 41 12.67 3.59 -1.14
N HIS A 42 13.12 2.42 -0.69
CA HIS A 42 12.45 1.61 0.32
C HIS A 42 12.43 2.31 1.69
N ASN A 43 13.54 2.92 2.11
CA ASN A 43 13.61 3.61 3.40
C ASN A 43 12.80 4.91 3.45
N SER A 44 12.52 5.55 2.30
CA SER A 44 11.67 6.75 2.27
C SER A 44 10.22 6.40 1.93
N THR A 45 9.96 5.90 0.73
CA THR A 45 8.61 5.65 0.24
C THR A 45 7.98 4.42 0.89
N GLY A 46 8.75 3.37 1.21
CA GLY A 46 8.21 2.19 1.91
C GLY A 46 7.66 2.54 3.30
N LEU A 47 8.36 3.39 4.06
CA LEU A 47 7.86 3.91 5.34
C LEU A 47 6.63 4.80 5.17
N ALA A 48 6.60 5.65 4.15
CA ALA A 48 5.43 6.48 3.85
C ALA A 48 4.18 5.64 3.55
N MET A 49 4.32 4.62 2.69
CA MET A 49 3.25 3.67 2.34
C MET A 49 2.72 2.91 3.55
N PHE A 50 3.61 2.54 4.48
CA PHE A 50 3.22 1.90 5.73
C PHE A 50 2.31 2.79 6.59
N TYR A 51 2.68 4.05 6.79
CA TYR A 51 1.88 4.98 7.59
C TYR A 51 0.54 5.31 6.93
N THR A 52 0.50 5.53 5.62
CA THR A 52 -0.76 5.81 4.91
C THR A 52 -1.70 4.62 4.97
N SER A 53 -1.20 3.42 4.66
CA SER A 53 -1.99 2.19 4.67
C SER A 53 -2.55 1.86 6.06
N ILE A 54 -1.76 2.00 7.13
CA ILE A 54 -2.26 1.82 8.50
C ILE A 54 -3.33 2.86 8.83
N THR A 55 -3.12 4.12 8.48
CA THR A 55 -4.11 5.18 8.75
C THR A 55 -5.44 4.89 8.06
N VAL A 56 -5.40 4.48 6.79
CA VAL A 56 -6.61 4.08 6.04
C VAL A 56 -7.26 2.83 6.65
N THR A 57 -6.45 1.83 7.01
CA THR A 57 -6.94 0.59 7.65
C THR A 57 -7.70 0.90 8.94
N LEU A 58 -7.13 1.74 9.81
CA LEU A 58 -7.76 2.19 11.06
C LEU A 58 -9.05 2.96 10.77
N GLY A 59 -9.06 3.83 9.75
CA GLY A 59 -10.25 4.56 9.32
C GLY A 59 -11.41 3.65 8.92
N PHE A 60 -11.14 2.58 8.16
CA PHE A 60 -12.16 1.57 7.83
C PHE A 60 -12.54 0.69 9.02
N LEU A 61 -11.61 0.42 9.94
CA LEU A 61 -11.88 -0.35 11.15
C LEU A 61 -12.94 0.33 12.04
N VAL A 62 -13.00 1.66 12.07
CA VAL A 62 -14.05 2.39 12.81
C VAL A 62 -15.46 1.98 12.38
N LEU A 63 -15.66 1.61 11.11
CA LEU A 63 -16.97 1.16 10.62
C LEU A 63 -17.44 -0.16 11.25
N THR A 64 -16.52 -0.94 11.82
CA THR A 64 -16.86 -2.18 12.56
C THR A 64 -17.59 -1.92 13.87
N LEU A 65 -17.51 -0.69 14.41
CA LEU A 65 -18.23 -0.26 15.60
C LEU A 65 -19.69 0.17 15.30
N SER A 66 -20.11 0.13 14.04
CA SER A 66 -21.46 0.52 13.62
C SER A 66 -22.50 -0.51 14.05
N ASN A 67 -23.75 -0.05 14.28
CA ASN A 67 -24.91 -0.93 14.49
C ASN A 67 -25.51 -1.47 13.18
N PHE A 68 -24.99 -1.06 12.02
CA PHE A 68 -25.47 -1.49 10.71
C PHE A 68 -24.57 -2.59 10.13
N ILE A 69 -25.07 -3.83 10.10
CA ILE A 69 -24.32 -5.03 9.68
C ILE A 69 -23.56 -4.85 8.36
N PRO A 70 -24.12 -4.26 7.28
CA PRO A 70 -23.39 -4.04 6.04
C PRO A 70 -22.14 -3.16 6.20
N SER A 71 -22.19 -2.14 7.07
CA SER A 71 -21.03 -1.28 7.37
C SER A 71 -19.94 -2.04 8.12
N ILE A 72 -20.32 -2.94 9.03
CA ILE A 72 -19.36 -3.77 9.78
C ILE A 72 -18.55 -4.64 8.82
N TYR A 73 -19.24 -5.39 7.94
CA TYR A 73 -18.58 -6.22 6.94
C TYR A 73 -17.73 -5.40 5.97
N PHE A 74 -18.25 -4.26 5.51
CA PHE A 74 -17.50 -3.38 4.63
C PHE A 74 -16.21 -2.86 5.28
N GLY A 75 -16.26 -2.42 6.54
CA GLY A 75 -15.09 -1.99 7.29
C GLY A 75 -14.07 -3.10 7.49
N ALA A 76 -14.51 -4.28 7.95
CA ALA A 76 -13.64 -5.42 8.21
C ALA A 76 -12.94 -5.93 6.94
N PHE A 77 -13.70 -6.15 5.86
CA PHE A 77 -13.12 -6.65 4.61
C PHE A 77 -12.19 -5.63 3.94
N THR A 78 -12.54 -4.34 3.99
CA THR A 78 -11.67 -3.30 3.43
C THR A 78 -10.37 -3.17 4.23
N ALA A 79 -10.43 -3.27 5.56
CA ALA A 79 -9.24 -3.28 6.40
C ALA A 79 -8.31 -4.47 6.09
N ILE A 80 -8.86 -5.67 5.93
CA ILE A 80 -8.07 -6.87 5.55
C ILE A 80 -7.45 -6.70 4.16
N ALA A 81 -8.21 -6.16 3.20
CA ALA A 81 -7.71 -5.91 1.85
C ALA A 81 -6.57 -4.89 1.85
N MET A 82 -6.69 -3.82 2.65
CA MET A 82 -5.65 -2.80 2.80
C MET A 82 -4.37 -3.35 3.41
N LEU A 83 -4.47 -4.14 4.48
CA LEU A 83 -3.29 -4.79 5.07
C LEU A 83 -2.62 -5.76 4.10
N SER A 84 -3.42 -6.50 3.33
CA SER A 84 -2.91 -7.41 2.30
C SER A 84 -2.19 -6.66 1.18
N ALA A 85 -2.75 -5.53 0.73
CA ALA A 85 -2.15 -4.66 -0.29
C ALA A 85 -0.82 -4.05 0.18
N LEU A 86 -0.77 -3.57 1.42
CA LEU A 86 0.47 -3.06 2.03
C LEU A 86 1.57 -4.13 2.07
N LEU A 87 1.23 -5.34 2.54
CA LEU A 87 2.18 -6.45 2.59
C LEU A 87 2.67 -6.83 1.20
N ALA A 88 1.76 -6.91 0.22
CA ALA A 88 2.12 -7.16 -1.17
C ALA A 88 3.07 -6.07 -1.68
N ASN A 89 2.73 -4.80 -1.58
CA ASN A 89 3.56 -3.72 -2.08
C ASN A 89 4.96 -3.69 -1.43
N LEU A 90 5.06 -3.84 -0.11
CA LEU A 90 6.37 -3.85 0.56
C LEU A 90 7.23 -5.09 0.24
N THR A 91 6.61 -6.26 0.04
CA THR A 91 7.34 -7.48 -0.32
C THR A 91 7.71 -7.51 -1.80
N PHE A 92 6.77 -7.26 -2.70
CA PHE A 92 7.03 -7.20 -4.14
C PHE A 92 8.04 -6.10 -4.49
N ALA A 93 7.95 -4.91 -3.89
CA ALA A 93 8.91 -3.83 -4.11
C ALA A 93 10.33 -4.14 -3.60
N LYS A 94 10.53 -5.21 -2.83
CA LYS A 94 11.85 -5.71 -2.44
C LYS A 94 12.29 -6.90 -3.30
N ILE A 95 11.35 -7.74 -3.73
CA ILE A 95 11.63 -8.94 -4.54
C ILE A 95 11.96 -8.57 -6.00
N ASP A 96 11.18 -7.69 -6.61
CA ASP A 96 11.34 -7.31 -8.03
C ASP A 96 12.65 -6.57 -8.30
N PHE A 97 13.28 -6.03 -7.24
CA PHE A 97 14.55 -5.30 -7.30
C PHE A 97 15.75 -6.11 -6.79
N ASN A 98 15.58 -7.40 -6.47
CA ASN A 98 16.67 -8.29 -6.05
C ASN A 98 16.93 -9.41 -7.08
N LEU A 99 16.28 -9.33 -8.24
CA LEU A 99 16.50 -10.10 -9.47
C LEU A 99 17.31 -9.25 -10.46
#